data_AF-I1M3I8-F1
#
_entry.id   AF-I1M3I8-F1
#
_cell.length_a   1.000
_cell.length_b   1.000
_cell.length_c   1.000
_cell.angle_alpha   90.00
_cell.angle_beta   90.00
_cell.angle_gamma   90.00
#
_symmetry.space_group_name_H-M   'P 1'
#
loop_
_entity.id
_entity.type
_entity.pdbx_description
1 polymer ?
#
loop_
_entity_poly.entity_id
_entity_poly.type
_entity_poly.pdbx_seq_one_letter_code
_entity_poly.pdbx_strand_id
1 'polypeptide(L)'
;MASTVFSYPSPLHLKTYPHKTSSNPSEFSIHIQPKKHFSIRCTSLDSIPEAEFPTPDPSSSTVNSAESFPIEKRRRSEIVRERRGEKLVQPEPPNFEIGWKRTKEINLERPIGHVIADFLEKLETLMEKEFGSTELLAKVGEIVAERAREEAEILMDEGKVEERMVTELFRVLKLMEMDLAMVKAAVKEETLGERLELAKARCRQAILVAYSF
;
A
#
# COMPACT_ATOMS: atom_id res chain seq x y z
N MET A 1 -67.49 -0.76 -6.33
CA MET A 1 -67.27 -1.16 -4.93
C MET A 1 -66.92 -2.63 -4.90
N ALA A 2 -65.65 -2.97 -4.65
CA ALA A 2 -65.19 -4.30 -4.28
C ALA A 2 -63.80 -4.14 -3.64
N SER A 3 -63.76 -4.12 -2.31
CA SER A 3 -62.54 -4.06 -1.52
C SER A 3 -62.17 -5.47 -1.06
N THR A 4 -60.96 -5.92 -1.36
CA THR A 4 -60.35 -7.12 -0.78
C THR A 4 -59.24 -6.70 0.17
N VAL A 5 -59.31 -7.20 1.40
CA VAL A 5 -58.38 -6.94 2.50
C VAL A 5 -57.43 -8.14 2.57
N PHE A 6 -56.13 -7.91 2.45
CA PHE A 6 -55.09 -8.92 2.69
C PHE A 6 -54.45 -8.67 4.06
N SER A 7 -54.65 -9.62 4.98
CA SER A 7 -53.94 -9.69 6.26
C SER A 7 -52.72 -10.60 6.11
N TYR A 8 -51.53 -10.11 6.45
CA TYR A 8 -50.30 -10.90 6.55
C TYR A 8 -50.04 -11.34 8.00
N PRO A 9 -49.57 -12.58 8.25
CA PRO A 9 -49.12 -13.01 9.57
C PRO A 9 -47.62 -12.72 9.82
N SER A 10 -47.29 -12.52 11.09
CA SER A 10 -45.98 -12.15 11.66
C SER A 10 -44.83 -13.16 11.43
N PRO A 11 -43.56 -12.73 11.45
CA PRO A 11 -42.41 -13.60 11.23
C PRO A 11 -41.92 -14.32 12.50
N LEU A 12 -41.55 -15.59 12.31
CA LEU A 12 -41.03 -16.51 13.31
C LEU A 12 -39.61 -16.13 13.79
N HIS A 13 -39.43 -16.19 15.12
CA HIS A 13 -38.15 -16.23 15.82
C HIS A 13 -37.28 -17.42 15.36
N LEU A 14 -36.02 -17.17 14.99
CA LEU A 14 -35.01 -18.22 14.77
C LEU A 14 -33.85 -18.03 15.77
N LYS A 15 -33.64 -19.10 16.57
CA LYS A 15 -32.61 -19.26 17.58
C LYS A 15 -31.23 -19.45 16.94
N THR A 16 -30.25 -18.69 17.39
CA THR A 16 -28.82 -18.90 17.12
C THR A 16 -28.24 -19.91 18.11
N TYR A 17 -27.69 -21.02 17.62
CA TYR A 17 -26.82 -21.93 18.36
C TYR A 17 -25.34 -21.60 18.06
N PRO A 18 -24.42 -21.72 19.04
CA PRO A 18 -23.00 -21.44 18.82
C PRO A 18 -22.24 -22.72 18.43
N HIS A 19 -21.44 -22.64 17.37
CA HIS A 19 -20.47 -23.68 17.02
C HIS A 19 -19.11 -23.38 17.65
N LYS A 20 -18.70 -24.24 18.59
CA LYS A 20 -17.31 -24.49 19.00
C LYS A 20 -16.56 -25.14 17.84
N THR A 21 -15.42 -24.59 17.44
CA THR A 21 -14.29 -25.39 16.97
C THR A 21 -12.99 -24.79 17.49
N SER A 22 -12.12 -25.70 17.91
CA SER A 22 -10.86 -25.52 18.62
C SER A 22 -9.75 -25.86 17.63
N SER A 23 -8.71 -25.03 17.52
CA SER A 23 -7.32 -25.50 17.51
C SER A 23 -6.33 -24.32 17.47
N ASN A 24 -5.49 -24.27 18.50
CA ASN A 24 -4.09 -23.79 18.53
C ASN A 24 -3.75 -22.35 18.11
N PRO A 25 -3.25 -21.52 19.05
CA PRO A 25 -2.44 -20.36 18.73
C PRO A 25 -0.96 -20.78 18.62
N SER A 26 -0.29 -20.44 17.51
CA SER A 26 1.17 -20.33 17.50
C SER A 26 1.53 -18.86 17.64
N GLU A 27 2.06 -18.51 18.80
CA GLU A 27 2.64 -17.20 19.11
C GLU A 27 3.89 -16.98 18.23
N PHE A 28 3.79 -16.10 17.24
CA PHE A 28 4.95 -15.43 16.68
C PHE A 28 4.91 -13.97 17.11
N SER A 29 5.56 -13.70 18.24
CA SER A 29 5.82 -12.36 18.72
C SER A 29 6.89 -11.72 17.83
N ILE A 30 6.46 -10.90 16.87
CA ILE A 30 7.36 -10.07 16.09
C ILE A 30 7.64 -8.81 16.91
N HIS A 31 8.77 -8.82 17.60
CA HIS A 31 9.33 -7.66 18.26
C HIS A 31 9.88 -6.70 17.19
N ILE A 32 9.03 -5.80 16.69
CA ILE A 32 9.46 -4.70 15.81
C ILE A 32 9.98 -3.59 16.72
N GLN A 33 11.31 -3.44 16.75
CA GLN A 33 11.95 -2.33 17.45
C GLN A 33 11.61 -0.98 16.79
N PRO A 34 11.48 0.09 17.59
CA PRO A 34 11.20 1.42 17.09
C PRO A 34 12.33 1.91 16.17
N LYS A 35 11.92 2.45 15.03
CA LYS A 35 12.75 3.13 14.04
C LYS A 35 13.68 4.14 14.72
N LYS A 36 14.99 3.93 14.62
CA LYS A 36 15.98 4.98 14.85
C LYS A 36 15.87 6.00 13.72
N HIS A 37 15.40 7.20 14.06
CA HIS A 37 15.44 8.37 13.19
C HIS A 37 16.90 8.72 12.90
N PHE A 38 17.32 8.58 11.64
CA PHE A 38 18.51 9.25 11.15
C PHE A 38 18.07 10.60 10.57
N SER A 39 18.27 11.65 11.36
CA SER A 39 18.16 13.03 10.88
C SER A 39 19.48 13.38 10.21
N ILE A 40 19.46 13.54 8.88
CA ILE A 40 20.54 14.16 8.13
C ILE A 40 20.20 15.65 8.05
N ARG A 41 20.87 16.48 8.85
CA ARG A 41 20.87 17.94 8.67
C ARG A 41 21.99 18.31 7.71
N CYS A 42 21.63 18.77 6.52
CA CYS A 42 22.54 19.50 5.65
C CYS A 42 22.48 20.98 6.03
N THR A 43 23.50 21.49 6.73
CA THR A 43 23.69 22.93 6.92
C THR A 43 24.65 23.45 5.86
N SER A 44 24.09 24.18 4.92
CA SER A 44 24.78 25.06 3.98
C SER A 44 25.31 26.30 4.70
N LEU A 45 26.63 26.48 4.56
CA LEU A 45 27.43 27.71 4.49
C LEU A 45 27.29 28.81 5.57
N ASP A 46 28.46 29.39 5.85
CA ASP A 46 28.71 30.68 6.48
C ASP A 46 28.61 30.79 8.01
N SER A 47 29.66 30.38 8.71
CA SER A 47 30.44 31.25 9.63
C SER A 47 31.46 30.46 10.46
N ILE A 48 32.73 30.89 10.36
CA ILE A 48 33.94 30.55 11.13
C ILE A 48 33.95 31.42 12.41
N PRO A 49 34.74 31.23 13.51
CA PRO A 49 35.70 30.18 13.94
C PRO A 49 35.54 29.67 15.42
N GLU A 50 36.45 28.75 15.80
CA GLU A 50 37.11 28.61 17.12
C GLU A 50 36.36 27.96 18.31
N ALA A 51 36.71 26.71 18.63
CA ALA A 51 37.35 26.33 19.91
C ALA A 51 37.55 24.79 20.03
N GLU A 52 38.82 24.41 20.19
CA GLU A 52 39.35 23.30 21.00
C GLU A 52 38.81 21.86 20.80
N PHE A 53 39.49 21.10 19.93
CA PHE A 53 39.69 19.66 20.12
C PHE A 53 41.21 19.37 20.17
N PRO A 54 41.66 18.35 20.92
CA PRO A 54 43.05 18.17 21.30
C PRO A 54 43.91 17.84 20.08
N THR A 55 44.95 18.64 19.87
CA THR A 55 45.99 18.39 18.88
C THR A 55 46.83 17.19 19.34
N PRO A 56 47.12 16.19 18.46
CA PRO A 56 48.14 15.21 18.78
C PRO A 56 49.50 15.90 18.76
N ASP A 57 50.31 15.62 19.79
CA ASP A 57 51.63 16.16 20.01
C ASP A 57 52.52 16.09 18.75
N PRO A 58 53.13 17.21 18.32
CA PRO A 58 54.01 17.24 17.14
C PRO A 58 55.43 16.70 17.42
N SER A 59 55.68 16.04 18.55
CA SER A 59 57.04 15.61 18.97
C SER A 59 57.23 14.08 19.06
N SER A 60 56.20 13.26 18.81
CA SER A 60 56.36 11.80 18.81
C SER A 60 56.90 11.28 17.48
N SER A 61 58.22 11.43 17.35
CA SER A 61 59.17 10.57 16.64
C SER A 61 58.62 9.20 16.18
N THR A 62 58.03 9.16 14.98
CA THR A 62 58.35 8.09 14.02
C THR A 62 58.95 8.80 12.83
N VAL A 63 60.17 9.26 13.05
CA VAL A 63 61.01 9.95 12.08
C VAL A 63 61.43 8.90 11.05
N ASN A 64 60.67 8.79 9.97
CA ASN A 64 61.29 8.52 8.70
C ASN A 64 61.22 9.83 7.94
N SER A 65 62.30 10.62 8.06
CA SER A 65 62.49 11.86 7.33
C SER A 65 62.09 11.66 5.86
N ALA A 66 61.36 12.63 5.30
CA ALA A 66 61.01 12.64 3.88
C ALA A 66 62.25 12.56 2.96
N GLU A 67 63.44 12.87 3.48
CA GLU A 67 64.74 12.76 2.79
C GLU A 67 65.44 11.39 2.96
N SER A 68 64.94 10.51 3.84
CA SER A 68 65.59 9.24 4.21
C SER A 68 64.93 8.00 3.62
N PHE A 69 63.83 8.15 2.87
CA PHE A 69 63.37 7.06 2.04
C PHE A 69 64.20 7.06 0.75
N PRO A 70 64.76 5.92 0.32
CA PRO A 70 65.24 5.77 -1.04
C PRO A 70 64.02 5.80 -1.96
N ILE A 71 63.46 6.99 -2.16
CA ILE A 71 62.55 7.29 -3.25
C ILE A 71 63.47 7.42 -4.45
N GLU A 72 63.91 6.26 -4.92
CA GLU A 72 64.55 6.10 -6.21
C GLU A 72 63.61 6.79 -7.20
N LYS A 73 64.11 7.89 -7.77
CA LYS A 73 63.40 8.73 -8.72
C LYS A 73 63.03 7.85 -9.91
N ARG A 74 61.89 7.17 -9.82
CA ARG A 74 61.34 6.40 -10.92
C ARG A 74 60.98 7.42 -11.99
N ARG A 75 61.89 7.51 -12.96
CA ARG A 75 61.71 8.29 -14.18
C ARG A 75 60.38 7.83 -14.77
N ARG A 76 59.44 8.74 -15.01
CA ARG A 76 58.08 8.41 -15.51
C ARG A 76 58.08 7.60 -16.83
N SER A 77 59.25 7.38 -17.44
CA SER A 77 59.48 6.58 -18.64
C SER A 77 60.02 5.16 -18.40
N GLU A 78 60.29 4.73 -17.16
CA GLU A 78 60.97 3.45 -16.86
C GLU A 78 60.02 2.29 -16.51
N ILE A 79 58.70 2.49 -16.60
CA ILE A 79 57.75 1.38 -16.56
C ILE A 79 57.87 0.63 -17.89
N VAL A 80 58.84 -0.27 -17.95
CA VAL A 80 59.00 -1.29 -18.98
C VAL A 80 57.76 -2.17 -18.92
N ARG A 81 56.80 -1.91 -19.81
CA ARG A 81 55.76 -2.88 -20.12
C ARG A 81 56.42 -3.98 -20.94
N GLU A 82 56.66 -5.10 -20.28
CA GLU A 82 57.03 -6.36 -20.89
C GLU A 82 55.96 -6.72 -21.95
N ARG A 83 56.32 -6.56 -23.23
CA ARG A 83 55.55 -7.08 -24.36
C ARG A 83 55.96 -8.53 -24.56
N ARG A 84 55.11 -9.45 -24.11
CA ARG A 84 54.91 -10.86 -24.54
C ARG A 84 54.67 -11.69 -23.29
N GLY A 85 53.59 -12.47 -23.27
CA GLY A 85 53.44 -13.54 -22.30
C GLY A 85 52.00 -13.74 -21.86
N GLU A 86 51.28 -14.49 -22.68
CA GLU A 86 50.15 -15.34 -22.27
C GLU A 86 48.83 -14.70 -21.86
N LYS A 87 47.77 -15.31 -22.38
CA LYS A 87 46.37 -14.91 -22.27
C LYS A 87 45.92 -14.93 -20.80
N LEU A 88 45.86 -13.77 -20.16
CA LEU A 88 45.01 -13.60 -18.98
C LEU A 88 43.55 -13.52 -19.44
N VAL A 89 42.96 -14.68 -19.69
CA VAL A 89 41.50 -14.83 -19.78
C VAL A 89 40.98 -14.55 -18.39
N GLN A 90 40.52 -13.32 -18.12
CA GLN A 90 39.61 -13.12 -17.00
C GLN A 90 38.36 -13.96 -17.31
N PRO A 91 38.00 -14.95 -16.49
CA PRO A 91 36.66 -15.50 -16.59
C PRO A 91 35.70 -14.34 -16.35
N GLU A 92 34.77 -14.10 -17.29
CA GLU A 92 33.68 -13.17 -17.06
C GLU A 92 33.02 -13.54 -15.72
N PRO A 93 32.85 -12.58 -14.80
CA PRO A 93 32.18 -12.83 -13.54
C PRO A 93 30.85 -13.54 -13.80
N PRO A 94 30.53 -14.64 -13.09
CA PRO A 94 29.31 -15.40 -13.30
C PRO A 94 28.09 -14.48 -13.32
N ASN A 95 27.42 -14.45 -14.48
CA ASN A 95 26.23 -13.66 -14.80
C ASN A 95 25.46 -13.11 -13.59
N PHE A 96 25.59 -11.81 -13.32
CA PHE A 96 24.68 -11.05 -12.44
C PHE A 96 23.30 -10.81 -13.07
N GLU A 97 22.85 -11.65 -14.01
CA GLU A 97 21.48 -11.58 -14.51
C GLU A 97 20.44 -11.92 -13.42
N ILE A 98 20.88 -12.43 -12.27
CA ILE A 98 20.05 -12.94 -11.18
C ILE A 98 19.57 -11.82 -10.21
N GLY A 99 19.99 -10.55 -10.41
CA GLY A 99 19.68 -9.47 -9.44
C GLY A 99 18.45 -8.61 -9.73
N TRP A 100 18.03 -8.46 -10.99
CA TRP A 100 17.04 -7.44 -11.38
C TRP A 100 15.99 -7.92 -12.38
N LYS A 101 16.13 -9.11 -12.97
CA LYS A 101 15.08 -9.73 -13.79
C LYS A 101 14.02 -10.29 -12.84
N ARG A 102 12.78 -9.77 -12.91
CA ARG A 102 11.66 -10.29 -12.12
C ARG A 102 11.44 -11.75 -12.51
N THR A 103 11.69 -12.67 -11.57
CA THR A 103 11.50 -14.12 -11.76
C THR A 103 10.03 -14.52 -11.78
N LYS A 104 9.12 -13.60 -11.45
CA LYS A 104 7.67 -13.81 -11.51
C LYS A 104 7.09 -12.88 -12.56
N GLU A 105 6.34 -13.46 -13.51
CA GLU A 105 5.52 -12.71 -14.45
C GLU A 105 4.53 -11.86 -13.65
N ILE A 106 4.55 -10.54 -13.88
CA ILE A 106 3.55 -9.64 -13.32
C ILE A 106 2.48 -9.48 -14.38
N ASN A 107 1.25 -9.90 -14.08
CA ASN A 107 0.09 -9.59 -14.90
C ASN A 107 -0.10 -8.06 -14.87
N LEU A 108 0.21 -7.40 -15.99
CA LEU A 108 -0.02 -5.97 -16.17
C LEU A 108 -1.47 -5.67 -16.58
N GLU A 109 -2.25 -6.72 -16.83
CA GLU A 109 -3.67 -6.62 -17.14
C GLU A 109 -4.45 -6.25 -15.89
N ARG A 110 -5.29 -5.23 -16.03
CA ARG A 110 -6.19 -4.83 -14.96
C ARG A 110 -7.35 -5.84 -14.89
N PRO A 111 -7.82 -6.20 -13.69
CA PRO A 111 -8.98 -7.07 -13.54
C PRO A 111 -10.21 -6.44 -14.21
N ILE A 112 -11.18 -7.27 -14.59
CA ILE A 112 -12.34 -6.86 -15.39
C ILE A 112 -13.13 -5.76 -14.66
N GLY A 113 -13.34 -5.93 -13.36
CA GLY A 113 -14.04 -4.95 -12.51
C GLY A 113 -13.21 -3.76 -12.03
N HIS A 114 -12.02 -3.50 -12.60
CA HIS A 114 -11.15 -2.40 -12.15
C HIS A 114 -11.84 -1.02 -12.18
N VAL A 115 -12.67 -0.75 -13.19
CA VAL A 115 -13.38 0.53 -13.31
C VAL A 115 -14.33 0.74 -12.12
N ILE A 116 -15.06 -0.32 -11.74
CA ILE A 116 -15.95 -0.30 -10.57
C ILE A 116 -15.14 -0.13 -9.29
N ALA A 117 -14.03 -0.87 -9.16
CA ALA A 117 -13.14 -0.78 -8.01
C ALA A 117 -12.56 0.63 -7.85
N ASP A 118 -12.16 1.30 -8.93
CA ASP A 118 -11.63 2.67 -8.91
C ASP A 118 -12.66 3.70 -8.40
N PHE A 119 -13.94 3.56 -8.78
CA PHE A 119 -15.00 4.41 -8.23
C PHE A 119 -15.17 4.20 -6.71
N LEU A 120 -15.14 2.95 -6.27
CA LEU A 120 -15.32 2.59 -4.86
C LEU A 120 -14.10 2.97 -4.01
N GLU A 121 -12.88 2.79 -4.51
CA GLU A 121 -11.65 3.23 -3.82
C GLU A 121 -11.61 4.74 -3.63
N LYS A 122 -12.08 5.51 -4.61
CA LYS A 122 -12.25 6.96 -4.47
C LYS A 122 -13.27 7.31 -3.40
N LEU A 123 -14.38 6.58 -3.33
CA LEU A 123 -15.39 6.77 -2.28
C LEU A 123 -14.84 6.43 -0.90
N GLU A 124 -14.11 5.32 -0.75
CA GLU A 124 -13.44 4.97 0.51
C GLU A 124 -12.48 6.08 0.96
N THR A 125 -11.66 6.58 0.03
CA THR A 125 -10.73 7.70 0.30
C THR A 125 -11.47 8.96 0.77
N LEU A 126 -12.67 9.22 0.24
CA LEU A 126 -13.52 10.32 0.68
C LEU A 126 -14.17 10.08 2.04
N MET A 127 -14.35 8.84 2.49
CA MET A 127 -14.80 8.53 3.85
C MET A 127 -13.66 8.58 4.86
N GLU A 128 -12.42 8.31 4.44
CA GLU A 128 -11.22 8.43 5.28
C GLU A 128 -10.84 9.88 5.53
N LYS A 129 -11.04 10.74 4.54
CA LYS A 129 -10.92 12.20 4.68
C LYS A 129 -12.24 12.71 5.23
N GLU A 130 -12.23 13.66 6.17
CA GLU A 130 -13.46 14.31 6.65
C GLU A 130 -14.04 15.21 5.53
N PHE A 131 -14.66 14.58 4.52
CA PHE A 131 -15.08 15.26 3.30
C PHE A 131 -16.43 15.94 3.47
N GLY A 132 -16.38 17.27 3.64
CA GLY A 132 -17.56 18.13 3.58
C GLY A 132 -18.60 17.80 4.64
N SER A 133 -19.88 17.87 4.26
CA SER A 133 -21.00 17.48 5.12
C SER A 133 -21.35 15.99 4.93
N THR A 134 -21.90 15.37 5.97
CA THR A 134 -22.41 13.99 5.92
C THR A 134 -23.50 13.82 4.85
N GLU A 135 -24.28 14.86 4.59
CA GLU A 135 -25.26 14.88 3.49
C GLU A 135 -24.60 14.82 2.11
N LEU A 136 -23.48 15.53 1.92
CA LEU A 136 -22.72 15.51 0.68
C LEU A 136 -22.10 14.13 0.47
N LEU A 137 -21.49 13.55 1.51
CA LEU A 137 -20.92 12.20 1.45
C LEU A 137 -21.98 11.15 1.06
N ALA A 138 -23.18 11.23 1.65
CA ALA A 138 -24.27 10.32 1.31
C ALA A 138 -24.74 10.47 -0.14
N LYS A 139 -24.88 11.70 -0.66
CA LYS A 139 -25.21 11.93 -2.08
C LYS A 139 -24.11 11.43 -3.02
N VAL A 140 -22.85 11.65 -2.67
CA VAL A 140 -21.72 11.16 -3.47
C VAL A 140 -21.72 9.63 -3.50
N GLY A 141 -21.97 8.97 -2.36
CA GLY A 141 -22.06 7.52 -2.32
C GLY A 141 -23.24 6.95 -3.11
N GLU A 142 -24.39 7.64 -3.16
CA GLU A 142 -25.51 7.29 -4.03
C GLU A 142 -25.11 7.36 -5.52
N ILE A 143 -24.47 8.45 -5.94
CA ILE A 143 -23.99 8.62 -7.33
C ILE A 143 -22.95 7.55 -7.69
N VAL A 144 -22.02 7.25 -6.78
CA VAL A 144 -21.01 6.21 -7.00
C VAL A 144 -21.66 4.83 -7.08
N ALA A 145 -22.67 4.55 -6.25
CA ALA A 145 -23.38 3.28 -6.28
C ALA A 145 -24.19 3.11 -7.57
N GLU A 146 -24.87 4.15 -8.07
CA GLU A 146 -25.53 4.12 -9.38
C GLU A 146 -24.51 3.91 -10.50
N ARG A 147 -23.40 4.65 -10.50
CA ARG A 147 -22.37 4.49 -11.53
C ARG A 147 -21.75 3.09 -11.53
N ALA A 148 -21.52 2.52 -10.34
CA ALA A 148 -21.04 1.14 -10.20
C ALA A 148 -22.06 0.11 -10.70
N ARG A 149 -23.37 0.39 -10.58
CA ARG A 149 -24.42 -0.47 -11.16
C ARG A 149 -24.39 -0.45 -12.68
N GLU A 150 -24.38 0.75 -13.28
CA GLU A 150 -24.31 0.92 -14.73
C GLU A 150 -23.11 0.16 -15.34
N GLU A 151 -21.92 0.31 -14.74
CA GLU A 151 -20.73 -0.37 -15.23
C GLU A 151 -20.80 -1.89 -15.07
N ALA A 152 -21.43 -2.39 -14.02
CA ALA A 152 -21.62 -3.83 -13.84
C ALA A 152 -22.64 -4.41 -14.84
N GLU A 153 -23.71 -3.66 -15.16
CA GLU A 153 -24.67 -4.05 -16.20
C GLU A 153 -23.99 -4.08 -17.58
N ILE A 154 -23.14 -3.10 -17.90
CA ILE A 154 -22.34 -3.12 -19.13
C ILE A 154 -21.47 -4.38 -19.22
N LEU A 155 -20.77 -4.73 -18.12
CA LEU A 155 -19.93 -5.94 -18.08
C LEU A 155 -20.74 -7.24 -18.19
N MET A 156 -21.97 -7.26 -17.68
CA MET A 156 -22.91 -8.37 -17.80
C MET A 156 -23.39 -8.52 -19.25
N ASP A 157 -23.81 -7.42 -19.89
CA ASP A 157 -24.31 -7.38 -21.27
C ASP A 157 -23.22 -7.76 -22.28
N GLU A 158 -21.97 -7.38 -22.01
CA GLU A 158 -20.80 -7.81 -22.78
C GLU A 158 -20.42 -9.28 -22.56
N GLY A 159 -21.06 -9.97 -21.61
CA GLY A 159 -20.79 -11.37 -21.27
C GLY A 159 -19.46 -11.59 -20.58
N LYS A 160 -18.87 -10.55 -19.99
CA LYS A 160 -17.57 -10.62 -19.29
C LYS A 160 -17.71 -11.10 -17.85
N VAL A 161 -18.88 -10.90 -17.24
CA VAL A 161 -19.13 -11.22 -15.82
C VAL A 161 -20.42 -12.02 -15.69
N GLU A 162 -20.41 -13.04 -14.84
CA GLU A 162 -21.60 -13.86 -14.55
C GLU A 162 -22.66 -13.04 -13.77
N GLU A 163 -23.95 -13.23 -14.09
CA GLU A 163 -25.09 -12.57 -13.42
C GLU A 163 -25.06 -12.73 -11.88
N ARG A 164 -24.56 -13.87 -11.38
CA ARG A 164 -24.41 -14.14 -9.94
C ARG A 164 -23.46 -13.14 -9.26
N MET A 165 -22.36 -12.80 -9.93
CA MET A 165 -21.35 -11.88 -9.41
C MET A 165 -21.88 -10.45 -9.37
N VAL A 166 -22.60 -10.04 -10.41
CA VAL A 166 -23.28 -8.74 -10.49
C VAL A 166 -24.33 -8.61 -9.39
N THR A 167 -25.11 -9.67 -9.16
CA THR A 167 -26.11 -9.71 -8.09
C THR A 167 -25.46 -9.55 -6.70
N GLU A 168 -24.32 -10.20 -6.45
CA GLU A 168 -23.58 -10.02 -5.20
C GLU A 168 -23.03 -8.59 -5.05
N LEU A 169 -22.49 -7.99 -6.13
CA LEU A 169 -22.08 -6.60 -6.11
C LEU A 169 -23.25 -5.68 -5.74
N PHE A 170 -24.41 -5.87 -6.37
CA PHE A 170 -25.61 -5.05 -6.11
C PHE A 170 -26.09 -5.19 -4.67
N ARG A 171 -26.03 -6.40 -4.12
CA ARG A 171 -26.35 -6.64 -2.71
C ARG A 171 -25.44 -5.83 -1.78
N VAL A 172 -24.12 -5.83 -2.04
CA VAL A 172 -23.16 -5.08 -1.21
C VAL A 172 -23.31 -3.58 -1.40
N LEU A 173 -23.50 -3.10 -2.64
CA LEU A 173 -23.77 -1.68 -2.91
C LEU A 173 -25.04 -1.21 -2.20
N LYS A 174 -26.12 -2.01 -2.21
CA LYS A 174 -27.36 -1.65 -1.54
C LYS A 174 -27.17 -1.49 -0.04
N LEU A 175 -26.43 -2.40 0.56
CA LEU A 175 -26.05 -2.29 1.96
C LEU A 175 -25.21 -1.00 2.15
N MET A 176 -24.23 -0.69 1.30
CA MET A 176 -23.39 0.51 1.43
C MET A 176 -24.23 1.80 1.44
N GLU A 177 -25.22 1.90 0.56
CA GLU A 177 -26.18 3.01 0.55
C GLU A 177 -26.92 3.15 1.90
N MET A 178 -27.34 2.04 2.51
CA MET A 178 -28.00 2.05 3.80
C MET A 178 -27.08 2.55 4.93
N ASP A 179 -25.81 2.17 4.92
CA ASP A 179 -24.84 2.69 5.91
C ASP A 179 -24.64 4.18 5.75
N LEU A 180 -24.51 4.68 4.52
CA LEU A 180 -24.38 6.11 4.25
C LEU A 180 -25.64 6.89 4.62
N ALA A 181 -26.83 6.30 4.48
CA ALA A 181 -28.06 6.88 5.01
C ALA A 181 -28.04 6.98 6.55
N MET A 182 -27.46 6.00 7.25
CA MET A 182 -27.25 6.08 8.70
C MET A 182 -26.19 7.11 9.10
N VAL A 183 -25.12 7.26 8.32
CA VAL A 183 -24.10 8.32 8.48
C VAL A 183 -24.74 9.70 8.32
N LYS A 184 -25.59 9.89 7.31
CA LYS A 184 -26.36 11.13 7.10
C LYS A 184 -27.28 11.45 8.27
N ALA A 185 -27.89 10.43 8.89
CA ALA A 185 -28.80 10.59 10.02
C ALA A 185 -28.10 10.73 11.39
N ALA A 186 -26.78 10.52 11.46
CA ALA A 186 -26.03 10.58 12.71
C ALA A 186 -25.89 12.04 13.17
N VAL A 187 -26.38 12.31 14.40
CA VAL A 187 -26.33 13.65 15.02
C VAL A 187 -25.15 13.79 15.99
N LYS A 188 -24.70 12.69 16.59
CA LYS A 188 -23.59 12.68 17.56
C LYS A 188 -22.30 12.21 16.89
N GLU A 189 -21.19 12.87 17.20
CA GLU A 189 -19.86 12.53 16.65
C GLU A 189 -19.43 11.09 16.93
N GLU A 190 -19.69 10.58 18.15
CA GLU A 190 -19.39 9.18 18.51
C GLU A 190 -20.12 8.19 17.59
N THR A 191 -21.43 8.43 17.38
CA THR A 191 -22.23 7.59 16.49
C THR A 191 -21.84 7.76 15.02
N LEU A 192 -21.38 8.94 14.63
CA LEU A 192 -20.95 9.21 13.26
C LEU A 192 -19.70 8.39 12.92
N GLY A 193 -18.72 8.37 13.80
CA GLY A 193 -17.48 7.59 13.62
C GLY A 193 -17.74 6.09 13.47
N GLU A 194 -18.55 5.50 14.36
CA GLU A 194 -18.92 4.08 14.27
C GLU A 194 -19.61 3.73 12.95
N ARG A 195 -20.53 4.60 12.48
CA ARG A 195 -21.25 4.39 11.22
C ARG A 195 -20.36 4.55 10.00
N LEU A 196 -19.42 5.50 10.04
CA LEU A 196 -18.43 5.68 8.99
C LEU A 196 -17.51 4.46 8.87
N GLU A 197 -17.06 3.88 9.98
CA GLU A 197 -16.23 2.67 9.94
C GLU A 197 -17.00 1.46 9.38
N LEU A 198 -18.29 1.31 9.69
CA LEU A 198 -19.14 0.30 9.05
C LEU A 198 -19.28 0.53 7.53
N ALA A 199 -19.52 1.78 7.11
CA ALA A 199 -19.63 2.15 5.71
C ALA A 199 -18.32 1.86 4.94
N LYS A 200 -17.16 2.20 5.53
CA LYS A 200 -15.83 1.90 4.98
C LYS A 200 -15.61 0.40 4.84
N ALA A 201 -15.90 -0.38 5.89
CA ALA A 201 -15.75 -1.84 5.84
C ALA A 201 -16.59 -2.46 4.71
N ARG A 202 -17.79 -1.93 4.48
CA ARG A 202 -18.66 -2.37 3.40
C ARG A 202 -18.19 -1.91 2.02
N CYS A 203 -17.63 -0.71 1.92
CA CYS A 203 -16.99 -0.23 0.69
C CYS A 203 -15.81 -1.13 0.31
N ARG A 204 -14.96 -1.49 1.26
CA ARG A 204 -13.88 -2.48 1.09
C ARG A 204 -14.38 -3.83 0.60
N GLN A 205 -15.50 -4.30 1.15
CA GLN A 205 -16.13 -5.53 0.67
C GLN A 205 -16.57 -5.40 -0.80
N ALA A 206 -17.19 -4.27 -1.18
CA ALA A 206 -17.59 -4.04 -2.56
C ALA A 206 -16.39 -4.00 -3.51
N ILE A 207 -15.27 -3.39 -3.10
CA ILE A 207 -14.01 -3.38 -3.85
C ILE A 207 -13.49 -4.80 -4.08
N LEU A 208 -13.50 -5.65 -3.04
CA LEU A 208 -13.09 -7.06 -3.17
C LEU A 208 -13.99 -7.85 -4.13
N VAL A 209 -15.30 -7.60 -4.09
CA VAL A 209 -16.24 -8.22 -5.05
C VAL A 209 -15.94 -7.75 -6.47
N ALA A 210 -15.72 -6.45 -6.68
CA ALA A 210 -15.38 -5.91 -8.00
C ALA A 210 -14.05 -6.48 -8.54
N TYR A 211 -13.04 -6.66 -7.69
CA TYR A 211 -11.78 -7.31 -8.10
C TYR A 211 -11.89 -8.81 -8.37
N SER A 212 -12.98 -9.44 -7.95
CA SER A 212 -13.24 -10.85 -8.24
C SER A 212 -13.91 -11.08 -9.60
N PHE A 213 -14.36 -10.01 -10.27
CA PHE A 213 -14.86 -10.03 -11.65
C PHE A 213 -13.77 -10.49 -12.62
#